data_AF-A0A183VEP4-F1
#
_entry.id   AF-A0A183VEP4-F1
#
_cell.length_a   1.000
_cell.length_b   1.000
_cell.length_c   1.000
_cell.angle_alpha   90.00
_cell.angle_beta   90.00
_cell.angle_gamma   90.00
#
_symmetry.space_group_name_H-M   'P 1'
#
loop_
_entity.id
_entity.type
_entity.pdbx_description
1 polymer ?
#
loop_
_entity_poly.entity_id
_entity_poly.type
_entity_poly.pdbx_seq_one_letter_code
_entity_poly.pdbx_strand_id
1 'polypeptide(L)'
;MRYSKAEKLFEDEPLWKAVHDSERKEIFRDALEFIDKRDKENAKTLRRRNVQALADILEGMEEITYRTTWAQAQRLLIENPAFANDSTLQSMDKEDALIVFEDHIRTAEKHYMKEKEMEERRRKRQERKIREAFQEYLHELHKRGELTSMSLWSELYPVISADSRFDNMLTQSGSTPLDLFKFYVEDLKSQFGQDRRIIKDILKDLNATVELDTTFDQLCKWVNSDERGKTVDAGNMKLCYNSFMEKAEAKEKEQEREQARKRRRHETAFRTVLRNLVPPVEPSSQWEIIRPKIENEEAFLAVESEELRRKFFSDYVQNLAEACGHHHGTGKKKKKDKKKRRKEDVCSCHSVKIMD
;
A
#
# COMPACT_ATOMS: atom_id res chain seq x y z
N MET A 1 -80.63 -12.87 -28.05
CA MET A 1 -81.85 -13.42 -28.70
C MET A 1 -82.91 -12.32 -28.75
N ARG A 2 -83.70 -12.18 -29.82
CA ARG A 2 -84.77 -11.15 -29.88
C ARG A 2 -86.04 -11.65 -29.17
N TYR A 3 -86.80 -10.76 -28.52
CA TYR A 3 -88.04 -11.12 -27.79
C TYR A 3 -89.04 -11.89 -28.67
N SER A 4 -89.26 -11.44 -29.91
CA SER A 4 -90.17 -12.11 -30.86
C SER A 4 -89.77 -13.55 -31.22
N LYS A 5 -88.49 -13.90 -31.03
CA LYS A 5 -88.01 -15.28 -31.19
C LYS A 5 -88.22 -16.09 -29.90
N ALA A 6 -88.05 -15.47 -28.74
CA ALA A 6 -88.33 -16.10 -27.45
C ALA A 6 -89.83 -16.38 -27.28
N GLU A 7 -90.68 -15.45 -27.69
CA GLU A 7 -92.15 -15.58 -27.66
C GLU A 7 -92.63 -16.82 -28.42
N LYS A 8 -92.08 -17.08 -29.61
CA LYS A 8 -92.38 -18.28 -30.40
C LYS A 8 -91.80 -19.57 -29.79
N LEU A 9 -90.68 -19.48 -29.07
CA LEU A 9 -90.00 -20.64 -28.50
C LEU A 9 -90.65 -21.10 -27.19
N PHE A 10 -91.19 -20.17 -26.42
CA PHE A 10 -91.80 -20.43 -25.12
C PHE A 10 -93.33 -20.36 -25.15
N GLU A 11 -93.92 -20.26 -26.35
CA GLU A 11 -95.36 -20.05 -26.55
C GLU A 11 -96.21 -21.05 -25.77
N ASP A 12 -95.81 -22.33 -25.76
CA ASP A 12 -96.53 -23.42 -25.11
C ASP A 12 -96.15 -23.67 -23.64
N GLU A 13 -95.16 -22.96 -23.13
CA GLU A 13 -94.67 -23.17 -21.77
C GLU A 13 -95.69 -22.60 -20.75
N PRO A 14 -96.19 -23.41 -19.80
CA PRO A 14 -97.18 -22.95 -18.81
C PRO A 14 -96.71 -21.73 -18.01
N LEU A 15 -95.42 -21.67 -17.70
CA LEU A 15 -94.79 -20.54 -17.00
C LEU A 15 -94.75 -19.26 -17.86
N TRP A 16 -94.62 -19.40 -19.18
CA TRP A 16 -94.68 -18.26 -20.10
C TRP A 16 -96.10 -17.73 -20.21
N LYS A 17 -97.11 -18.61 -20.34
CA LYS A 17 -98.53 -18.23 -20.43
C LYS A 17 -99.05 -17.56 -19.14
N ALA A 18 -98.51 -17.92 -17.97
CA ALA A 18 -98.94 -17.42 -16.66
C ALA A 18 -98.61 -15.94 -16.38
N VAL A 19 -97.62 -15.36 -17.06
CA VAL A 19 -97.19 -13.96 -16.88
C VAL A 19 -97.87 -13.06 -17.91
N HIS A 20 -98.19 -11.79 -17.61
CA HIS A 20 -98.77 -10.87 -18.59
C HIS A 20 -97.72 -10.38 -19.63
N ASP A 21 -98.12 -10.09 -20.88
CA ASP A 21 -97.16 -9.73 -21.95
C ASP A 21 -96.24 -8.53 -21.61
N SER A 22 -96.77 -7.53 -20.91
CA SER A 22 -95.97 -6.38 -20.45
C SER A 22 -94.87 -6.82 -19.49
N GLU A 23 -95.18 -7.69 -18.53
CA GLU A 23 -94.22 -8.22 -17.54
C GLU A 23 -93.25 -9.21 -18.19
N ARG A 24 -93.68 -10.03 -19.17
CA ARG A 24 -92.80 -10.95 -19.92
C ARG A 24 -91.69 -10.20 -20.65
N LYS A 25 -91.99 -9.06 -21.27
CA LYS A 25 -91.00 -8.22 -21.96
C LYS A 25 -89.95 -7.68 -21.00
N GLU A 26 -90.37 -7.24 -19.82
CA GLU A 26 -89.45 -6.75 -18.78
C GLU A 26 -88.59 -7.87 -18.20
N ILE A 27 -89.20 -8.97 -17.79
CA ILE A 27 -88.49 -10.14 -17.26
C ILE A 27 -87.49 -10.69 -18.30
N PHE A 28 -87.87 -10.73 -19.58
CA PHE A 28 -86.98 -11.19 -20.65
C PHE A 28 -85.78 -10.26 -20.85
N ARG A 29 -85.99 -8.93 -20.77
CA ARG A 29 -84.91 -7.93 -20.83
C ARG A 29 -83.96 -8.10 -19.65
N ASP A 30 -84.50 -8.19 -18.44
CA ASP A 30 -83.71 -8.34 -17.22
C ASP A 30 -82.92 -9.67 -17.22
N ALA A 31 -83.53 -10.75 -17.73
CA ALA A 31 -82.85 -12.04 -17.91
C ALA A 31 -81.70 -11.95 -18.94
N LEU A 32 -81.88 -11.23 -20.05
CA LEU A 32 -80.81 -11.01 -21.03
C LEU A 32 -79.67 -10.18 -20.44
N GLU A 33 -79.98 -9.12 -19.68
CA GLU A 33 -78.97 -8.33 -18.98
C GLU A 33 -78.22 -9.15 -17.93
N PHE A 34 -78.92 -10.00 -17.18
CA PHE A 34 -78.32 -10.92 -16.23
C PHE A 34 -77.38 -11.93 -16.91
N ILE A 35 -77.81 -12.53 -18.03
CA ILE A 35 -76.98 -13.48 -18.80
C ILE A 35 -75.74 -12.77 -19.35
N ASP A 36 -75.90 -11.60 -19.98
CA ASP A 36 -74.76 -10.83 -20.51
C ASP A 36 -73.78 -10.43 -19.41
N LYS A 37 -74.29 -9.99 -18.25
CA LYS A 37 -73.46 -9.67 -17.08
C LYS A 37 -72.72 -10.92 -16.56
N ARG A 38 -73.42 -12.04 -16.41
CA ARG A 38 -72.83 -13.31 -15.97
C ARG A 38 -71.76 -13.80 -16.93
N ASP A 39 -72.02 -13.76 -18.24
CA ASP A 39 -71.10 -14.24 -19.26
C ASP A 39 -69.86 -13.33 -19.34
N LYS A 40 -70.01 -12.01 -19.19
CA LYS A 40 -68.89 -11.06 -19.04
C LYS A 40 -68.06 -11.33 -17.79
N GLU A 41 -68.69 -11.60 -16.66
CA GLU A 41 -67.96 -11.95 -15.43
C GLU A 41 -67.24 -13.28 -15.56
N ASN A 42 -67.87 -14.31 -16.16
CA ASN A 42 -67.23 -15.59 -16.45
C ASN A 42 -66.04 -15.45 -17.40
N ALA A 43 -66.13 -14.58 -18.40
CA ALA A 43 -65.01 -14.30 -19.30
C ALA A 43 -63.85 -13.60 -18.56
N LYS A 44 -64.15 -12.64 -17.68
CA LYS A 44 -63.12 -11.98 -16.85
C LYS A 44 -62.45 -12.94 -15.88
N THR A 45 -63.21 -13.81 -15.22
CA THR A 45 -62.66 -14.80 -14.27
C THR A 45 -61.79 -15.81 -14.99
N LEU A 46 -62.21 -16.29 -16.17
CA LEU A 46 -61.41 -17.19 -17.00
C LEU A 46 -60.12 -16.52 -17.49
N ARG A 47 -60.19 -15.28 -17.98
CA ARG A 47 -59.00 -14.51 -18.38
C ARG A 47 -58.01 -14.38 -17.23
N ARG A 48 -58.50 -14.00 -16.04
CA ARG A 48 -57.65 -13.86 -14.85
C ARG A 48 -56.99 -15.18 -14.43
N ARG A 49 -57.74 -16.29 -14.47
CA ARG A 49 -57.21 -17.63 -14.20
C ARG A 49 -56.12 -18.00 -15.20
N ASN A 50 -56.36 -17.79 -16.50
CA ASN A 50 -55.42 -18.16 -17.55
C ASN A 50 -54.13 -17.32 -17.48
N VAL A 51 -54.25 -16.02 -17.25
CA VAL A 51 -53.10 -15.12 -17.02
C VAL A 51 -52.26 -15.60 -15.85
N GLN A 52 -52.89 -15.94 -14.72
CA GLN A 52 -52.18 -16.46 -13.55
C GLN A 52 -51.54 -17.83 -13.83
N ALA A 53 -52.27 -18.76 -14.43
CA ALA A 53 -51.77 -20.10 -14.72
C ALA A 53 -50.57 -20.07 -15.68
N LEU A 54 -50.58 -19.20 -16.70
CA LEU A 54 -49.43 -19.02 -17.57
C LEU A 54 -48.24 -18.43 -16.80
N ALA A 55 -48.47 -17.45 -15.92
CA ALA A 55 -47.41 -16.87 -15.09
C ALA A 55 -46.76 -17.92 -14.18
N ASP A 56 -47.57 -18.75 -13.52
CA ASP A 56 -47.11 -19.83 -12.64
C ASP A 56 -46.29 -20.88 -13.41
N ILE A 57 -46.72 -21.23 -14.63
CA ILE A 57 -45.99 -22.15 -15.50
C ILE A 57 -44.63 -21.55 -15.88
N LEU A 58 -44.58 -20.30 -16.32
CA LEU A 58 -43.33 -19.63 -16.69
C LEU A 58 -42.37 -19.51 -15.50
N GLU A 59 -42.87 -19.21 -14.30
CA GLU A 59 -42.06 -19.16 -13.08
C GLU A 59 -41.43 -20.52 -12.72
N GLY A 60 -42.11 -21.63 -13.03
CA GLY A 60 -41.61 -22.98 -12.81
C GLY A 60 -40.63 -23.51 -13.87
N MET A 61 -40.38 -22.76 -14.95
CA MET A 61 -39.52 -23.20 -16.06
C MET A 61 -38.11 -22.63 -15.93
N GLU A 62 -37.15 -23.44 -15.49
CA GLU A 62 -35.74 -23.05 -15.34
C GLU A 62 -35.04 -22.76 -16.68
N GLU A 63 -35.55 -23.32 -17.79
CA GLU A 63 -35.03 -23.12 -19.13
C GLU A 63 -35.32 -21.72 -19.69
N ILE A 64 -36.31 -21.02 -19.12
CA ILE A 64 -36.64 -19.66 -19.51
C ILE A 64 -35.74 -18.70 -18.73
N THR A 65 -34.85 -18.05 -19.46
CA THR A 65 -33.89 -17.08 -18.91
C THR A 65 -34.29 -15.67 -19.34
N TYR A 66 -33.62 -14.67 -18.76
CA TYR A 66 -33.76 -13.27 -19.13
C TYR A 66 -33.46 -12.96 -20.62
N ARG A 67 -32.82 -13.87 -21.36
CA ARG A 67 -32.53 -13.70 -22.80
C ARG A 67 -33.50 -14.48 -23.71
N THR A 68 -34.40 -15.25 -23.12
CA THR A 68 -35.30 -16.11 -23.88
C THR A 68 -36.28 -15.24 -24.66
N THR A 69 -36.42 -15.53 -25.96
CA THR A 69 -37.38 -14.84 -26.84
C THR A 69 -38.75 -15.52 -26.77
N TRP A 70 -39.82 -14.79 -27.11
CA TRP A 70 -41.17 -15.36 -27.14
C TRP A 70 -41.27 -16.61 -28.02
N ALA A 71 -40.61 -16.64 -29.18
CA ALA A 71 -40.62 -17.79 -30.08
C ALA A 71 -39.97 -19.04 -29.47
N GLN A 72 -38.96 -18.87 -28.60
CA GLN A 72 -38.35 -19.97 -27.86
C GLN A 72 -39.25 -20.40 -26.70
N ALA A 73 -39.76 -19.45 -25.92
CA ALA A 73 -40.67 -19.73 -24.82
C ALA A 73 -41.93 -20.47 -25.28
N GLN A 74 -42.49 -20.10 -26.44
CA GLN A 74 -43.66 -20.77 -27.00
C GLN A 74 -43.39 -22.25 -27.32
N ARG A 75 -42.20 -22.61 -27.83
CA ARG A 75 -41.85 -24.01 -28.06
C ARG A 75 -41.79 -24.78 -26.75
N LEU A 76 -41.12 -24.21 -25.76
CA LEU A 76 -40.99 -24.81 -24.42
C LEU A 76 -42.37 -24.93 -23.73
N LEU A 77 -43.26 -23.97 -23.92
CA LEU A 77 -44.64 -24.03 -23.40
C LEU A 77 -45.45 -25.16 -24.03
N ILE A 78 -45.32 -25.39 -25.35
CA ILE A 78 -46.01 -26.49 -26.03
C ILE A 78 -45.51 -27.86 -25.52
N GLU A 79 -44.23 -27.95 -25.14
CA GLU A 79 -43.63 -29.15 -24.57
C GLU A 79 -44.00 -29.33 -23.08
N ASN A 80 -44.43 -28.28 -22.39
CA ASN A 80 -44.80 -28.33 -20.98
C ASN A 80 -46.19 -28.97 -20.78
N PRO A 81 -46.31 -30.10 -20.04
CA PRO A 81 -47.59 -30.79 -19.84
C PRO A 81 -48.69 -29.95 -19.19
N ALA A 82 -48.33 -28.98 -18.34
CA ALA A 82 -49.30 -28.11 -17.67
C ALA A 82 -50.00 -27.15 -18.65
N PHE A 83 -49.29 -26.72 -19.70
CA PHE A 83 -49.84 -25.89 -20.76
C PHE A 83 -50.47 -26.74 -21.89
N ALA A 84 -49.83 -27.86 -22.24
CA ALA A 84 -50.29 -28.75 -23.31
C ALA A 84 -51.64 -29.42 -23.03
N ASN A 85 -51.94 -29.72 -21.76
CA ASN A 85 -53.18 -30.40 -21.37
C ASN A 85 -54.35 -29.44 -21.06
N ASP A 86 -54.11 -28.13 -21.02
CA ASP A 86 -55.10 -27.13 -20.64
C ASP A 86 -55.65 -26.40 -21.88
N SER A 87 -56.75 -26.93 -22.43
CA SER A 87 -57.39 -26.38 -23.63
C SER A 87 -57.87 -24.93 -23.44
N THR A 88 -58.31 -24.58 -22.23
CA THR A 88 -58.77 -23.22 -21.93
C THR A 88 -57.62 -22.22 -21.92
N LEU A 89 -56.43 -22.65 -21.48
CA LEU A 89 -55.21 -21.84 -21.51
C LEU A 89 -54.66 -21.69 -22.93
N GLN A 90 -54.69 -22.75 -23.75
CA GLN A 90 -54.30 -22.68 -25.16
C GLN A 90 -55.18 -21.72 -25.99
N SER A 91 -56.44 -21.57 -25.60
CA SER A 91 -57.38 -20.64 -26.23
C SER A 91 -57.31 -19.20 -25.71
N MET A 92 -56.38 -18.90 -24.80
CA MET A 92 -56.25 -17.54 -24.25
C MET A 92 -55.86 -16.51 -25.33
N ASP A 93 -56.12 -15.24 -25.03
CA ASP A 93 -55.75 -14.16 -25.95
C ASP A 93 -54.21 -14.05 -26.10
N LYS A 94 -53.76 -13.83 -27.33
CA LYS A 94 -52.32 -13.78 -27.64
C LYS A 94 -51.65 -12.54 -27.05
N GLU A 95 -52.37 -11.43 -26.93
CA GLU A 95 -51.87 -10.21 -26.29
C GLU A 95 -51.67 -10.46 -24.79
N ASP A 96 -52.62 -11.11 -24.13
CA ASP A 96 -52.50 -11.49 -22.72
C ASP A 96 -51.30 -12.41 -22.48
N ALA A 97 -51.08 -13.40 -23.37
CA ALA A 97 -49.95 -14.30 -23.26
C ALA A 97 -48.60 -13.57 -23.40
N LEU A 98 -48.52 -12.61 -24.32
CA LEU A 98 -47.34 -11.78 -24.51
C LEU A 98 -47.07 -10.85 -23.31
N ILE A 99 -48.12 -10.26 -22.72
CA ILE A 99 -48.00 -9.42 -21.53
C ILE A 99 -47.44 -10.24 -20.35
N VAL A 100 -48.00 -11.43 -20.10
CA VAL A 100 -47.53 -12.33 -19.03
C VAL A 100 -46.07 -12.72 -19.25
N PHE A 101 -45.70 -13.05 -20.50
CA PHE A 101 -44.32 -13.38 -20.83
C PHE A 101 -43.37 -12.20 -20.67
N GLU A 102 -43.75 -11.01 -21.13
CA GLU A 102 -42.94 -9.81 -21.00
C GLU A 102 -42.68 -9.49 -19.51
N ASP A 103 -43.71 -9.56 -18.67
CA ASP A 103 -43.57 -9.32 -17.23
C ASP A 103 -42.69 -10.38 -16.55
N HIS A 104 -42.78 -11.65 -16.98
CA HIS A 104 -41.87 -12.69 -16.52
C HIS A 104 -40.41 -12.40 -16.93
N ILE A 105 -40.15 -12.05 -18.19
CA ILE A 105 -38.79 -11.72 -18.67
C ILE A 105 -38.23 -10.47 -17.96
N ARG A 106 -39.01 -9.40 -17.81
CA ARG A 106 -38.63 -8.21 -17.04
C ARG A 106 -38.25 -8.57 -15.59
N THR A 107 -38.97 -9.51 -14.99
CA THR A 107 -38.69 -9.98 -13.64
C THR A 107 -37.39 -10.78 -13.57
N ALA A 108 -37.16 -11.67 -14.54
CA ALA A 108 -35.91 -12.42 -14.70
C ALA A 108 -34.70 -11.49 -14.96
N GLU A 109 -34.83 -10.47 -15.81
CA GLU A 109 -33.81 -9.45 -16.04
C GLU A 109 -33.46 -8.70 -14.76
N LYS A 110 -34.47 -8.29 -13.99
CA LYS A 110 -34.27 -7.62 -12.70
C LYS A 110 -33.55 -8.51 -11.69
N HIS A 111 -33.87 -9.81 -11.65
CA HIS A 111 -33.16 -10.77 -10.80
C HIS A 111 -31.70 -10.91 -11.22
N TYR A 112 -31.45 -11.15 -12.51
CA TYR A 112 -30.10 -11.28 -13.07
C TYR A 112 -29.24 -10.03 -12.80
N MET A 113 -29.80 -8.83 -13.00
CA MET A 113 -29.08 -7.58 -12.72
C MET A 113 -28.74 -7.43 -11.24
N LYS A 114 -29.67 -7.79 -10.34
CA LYS A 114 -29.40 -7.80 -8.89
C LYS A 114 -28.30 -8.80 -8.53
N GLU A 115 -28.31 -10.00 -9.09
CA GLU A 115 -27.27 -11.01 -8.85
C GLU A 115 -25.90 -10.52 -9.33
N LYS A 116 -25.83 -9.98 -10.54
CA LYS A 116 -24.60 -9.40 -11.11
C LYS A 116 -24.07 -8.24 -10.26
N GLU A 117 -24.95 -7.34 -9.81
CA GLU A 117 -24.55 -6.27 -8.89
C GLU A 117 -24.02 -6.82 -7.56
N MET A 118 -24.65 -7.85 -7.01
CA MET A 118 -24.23 -8.48 -5.77
C MET A 118 -22.87 -9.19 -5.92
N GLU A 119 -22.66 -9.87 -7.05
CA GLU A 119 -21.38 -10.49 -7.39
C GLU A 119 -20.27 -9.43 -7.56
N GLU A 120 -20.53 -8.35 -8.27
CA GLU A 120 -19.57 -7.27 -8.44
C GLU A 120 -19.25 -6.58 -7.09
N ARG A 121 -20.26 -6.37 -6.23
CA ARG A 121 -20.04 -5.87 -4.86
C ARG A 121 -19.22 -6.85 -4.03
N ARG A 122 -19.45 -8.16 -4.14
CA ARG A 122 -18.64 -9.19 -3.46
C ARG A 122 -17.19 -9.16 -3.95
N ARG A 123 -16.97 -9.09 -5.26
CA ARG A 123 -15.62 -8.97 -5.85
C ARG A 123 -14.89 -7.73 -5.35
N LYS A 124 -15.52 -6.55 -5.42
CA LYS A 124 -14.92 -5.28 -4.93
C LYS A 124 -14.59 -5.34 -3.43
N ARG A 125 -15.45 -5.97 -2.62
CA ARG A 125 -15.18 -6.17 -1.19
C ARG A 125 -13.99 -7.10 -0.96
N GLN A 126 -13.90 -8.21 -1.71
CA GLN A 126 -12.78 -9.13 -1.61
C GLN A 126 -11.47 -8.46 -2.02
N GLU A 127 -11.50 -7.68 -3.10
CA GLU A 127 -10.33 -6.93 -3.56
C GLU A 127 -9.84 -5.96 -2.48
N ARG A 128 -10.76 -5.20 -1.88
CA ARG A 128 -10.46 -4.30 -0.76
C ARG A 128 -9.83 -5.05 0.42
N LYS A 129 -10.41 -6.18 0.84
CA LYS A 129 -9.89 -6.97 1.98
C LYS A 129 -8.47 -7.47 1.75
N ILE A 130 -8.14 -7.89 0.54
CA ILE A 130 -6.79 -8.33 0.20
C ILE A 130 -5.80 -7.14 0.27
N ARG A 131 -6.19 -5.94 -0.20
CA ARG A 131 -5.35 -4.74 -0.03
C ARG A 131 -5.14 -4.38 1.43
N GLU A 132 -6.21 -4.41 2.23
CA GLU A 132 -6.15 -4.18 3.67
C GLU A 132 -5.23 -5.21 4.36
N ALA A 133 -5.32 -6.49 3.96
CA ALA A 133 -4.43 -7.53 4.49
C ALA A 133 -2.95 -7.30 4.14
N PHE A 134 -2.65 -6.83 2.92
CA PHE A 134 -1.29 -6.47 2.54
C PHE A 134 -0.79 -5.21 3.26
N GLN A 135 -1.65 -4.22 3.49
CA GLN A 135 -1.31 -3.05 4.31
C GLN A 135 -1.03 -3.45 5.77
N GLU A 136 -1.85 -4.33 6.35
CA GLU A 136 -1.61 -4.88 7.69
C GLU A 136 -0.27 -5.63 7.74
N TYR A 137 0.11 -6.35 6.68
CA TYR A 137 1.42 -6.97 6.59
C TYR A 137 2.57 -5.95 6.65
N LEU A 138 2.45 -4.82 5.94
CA LEU A 138 3.43 -3.73 6.03
C LEU A 138 3.49 -3.16 7.46
N HIS A 139 2.34 -3.00 8.11
CA HIS A 139 2.28 -2.60 9.52
C HIS A 139 2.98 -3.60 10.46
N GLU A 140 2.80 -4.90 10.24
CA GLU A 140 3.50 -5.94 11.00
C GLU A 140 5.02 -5.85 10.80
N LEU A 141 5.48 -5.69 9.56
CA LEU A 141 6.91 -5.52 9.24
C LEU A 141 7.50 -4.30 9.95
N HIS A 142 6.76 -3.18 9.97
CA HIS A 142 7.17 -1.98 10.69
C HIS A 142 7.25 -2.21 12.20
N LYS A 143 6.24 -2.86 12.78
CA LYS A 143 6.20 -3.17 14.21
C LYS A 143 7.35 -4.09 14.65
N ARG A 144 7.83 -4.98 13.77
CA ARG A 144 9.02 -5.81 14.00
C ARG A 144 10.35 -5.06 13.79
N GLY A 145 10.32 -3.84 13.28
CA GLY A 145 11.51 -3.05 12.94
C GLY A 145 12.20 -3.48 11.64
N GLU A 146 11.57 -4.35 10.84
CA GLU A 146 12.09 -4.79 9.53
C GLU A 146 11.82 -3.74 8.45
N LEU A 147 10.73 -3.00 8.57
CA LEU A 147 10.35 -1.89 7.68
C LEU A 147 10.49 -0.57 8.43
N THR A 148 11.14 0.41 7.80
CA THR A 148 11.33 1.78 8.32
C THR A 148 11.16 2.80 7.19
N SER A 149 11.18 4.09 7.54
CA SER A 149 11.16 5.20 6.56
C SER A 149 12.36 5.21 5.59
N MET A 150 13.43 4.47 5.91
CA MET A 150 14.64 4.36 5.10
C MET A 150 14.70 3.07 4.27
N SER A 151 13.80 2.12 4.49
CA SER A 151 13.86 0.81 3.83
C SER A 151 13.60 0.92 2.32
N LEU A 152 14.36 0.15 1.54
CA LEU A 152 14.18 0.08 0.09
C LEU A 152 13.35 -1.14 -0.31
N TRP A 153 12.52 -0.99 -1.35
CA TRP A 153 11.73 -2.11 -1.89
C TRP A 153 12.62 -3.30 -2.28
N SER A 154 13.77 -3.05 -2.91
CA SER A 154 14.70 -4.09 -3.35
C SER A 154 15.26 -4.92 -2.19
N GLU A 155 15.41 -4.31 -1.00
CA GLU A 155 15.94 -4.98 0.18
C GLU A 155 14.87 -5.85 0.86
N LEU A 156 13.63 -5.38 0.88
CA LEU A 156 12.52 -6.08 1.51
C LEU A 156 11.77 -7.02 0.58
N TYR A 157 11.99 -6.94 -0.73
CA TYR A 157 11.33 -7.80 -1.71
C TYR A 157 11.43 -9.30 -1.37
N PRO A 158 12.60 -9.87 -0.98
CA PRO A 158 12.69 -11.29 -0.63
C PRO A 158 11.81 -11.71 0.55
N VAL A 159 11.59 -10.80 1.51
CA VAL A 159 10.72 -11.05 2.67
C VAL A 159 9.25 -10.84 2.28
N ILE A 160 8.97 -9.80 1.50
CA ILE A 160 7.62 -9.44 1.09
C ILE A 160 7.05 -10.48 0.12
N SER A 161 7.82 -10.93 -0.87
CA SER A 161 7.36 -11.89 -1.89
C SER A 161 7.17 -13.31 -1.37
N ALA A 162 7.71 -13.63 -0.19
CA ALA A 162 7.51 -14.91 0.47
C ALA A 162 6.17 -15.03 1.22
N ASP A 163 5.46 -13.91 1.45
CA ASP A 163 4.17 -13.90 2.15
C ASP A 163 3.01 -14.06 1.16
N SER A 164 2.09 -14.99 1.45
CA SER A 164 0.89 -15.25 0.62
C SER A 164 0.03 -14.00 0.34
N ARG A 165 0.05 -12.98 1.21
CA ARG A 165 -0.67 -11.72 1.01
C ARG A 165 -0.11 -10.93 -0.18
N PHE A 166 1.16 -11.10 -0.52
CA PHE A 166 1.75 -10.54 -1.73
C PHE A 166 1.18 -11.21 -2.98
N ASP A 167 1.11 -12.55 -3.01
CA ASP A 167 0.57 -13.28 -4.17
C ASP A 167 -0.89 -12.91 -4.45
N ASN A 168 -1.71 -12.79 -3.39
CA ASN A 168 -3.10 -12.37 -3.50
C ASN A 168 -3.27 -10.98 -4.11
N MET A 169 -2.27 -10.10 -3.97
CA MET A 169 -2.29 -8.77 -4.58
C MET A 169 -1.97 -8.80 -6.08
N LEU A 170 -1.26 -9.82 -6.58
CA LEU A 170 -0.85 -9.90 -7.99
C LEU A 170 -2.03 -10.06 -8.94
N THR A 171 -3.14 -10.64 -8.47
CA THR A 171 -4.34 -10.84 -9.29
C THR A 171 -5.29 -9.65 -9.28
N GLN A 172 -4.92 -8.55 -8.60
CA GLN A 172 -5.79 -7.39 -8.47
C GLN A 172 -5.51 -6.31 -9.53
N SER A 173 -6.57 -5.65 -9.98
CA SER A 173 -6.46 -4.39 -10.70
C SER A 173 -6.23 -3.21 -9.74
N GLY A 174 -5.48 -2.19 -10.14
CA GLY A 174 -5.26 -0.95 -9.39
C GLY A 174 -3.87 -0.84 -8.77
N SER A 175 -3.77 -0.33 -7.54
CA SER A 175 -2.51 -0.15 -6.83
C SER A 175 -1.77 -1.47 -6.67
N THR A 176 -0.52 -1.51 -7.12
CA THR A 176 0.35 -2.69 -7.03
C THR A 176 0.90 -2.83 -5.60
N PRO A 177 1.45 -4.00 -5.22
CA PRO A 177 2.21 -4.14 -3.96
C PRO A 177 3.29 -3.07 -3.78
N LEU A 178 3.99 -2.72 -4.85
CA LEU A 178 5.02 -1.68 -4.83
C LEU A 178 4.42 -0.30 -4.55
N ASP A 179 3.26 0.02 -5.11
CA ASP A 179 2.58 1.30 -4.85
C ASP A 179 2.17 1.40 -3.38
N LEU A 180 1.54 0.34 -2.84
CA LEU A 180 1.15 0.30 -1.43
C LEU A 180 2.36 0.42 -0.50
N PHE A 181 3.47 -0.24 -0.83
CA PHE A 181 4.73 -0.07 -0.10
C PHE A 181 5.26 1.35 -0.17
N LYS A 182 5.27 1.98 -1.36
CA LYS A 182 5.73 3.36 -1.52
C LYS A 182 4.88 4.34 -0.72
N PHE A 183 3.56 4.20 -0.75
CA PHE A 183 2.66 5.03 0.05
C PHE A 183 2.94 4.87 1.54
N TYR A 184 3.08 3.62 1.99
CA TYR A 184 3.40 3.32 3.37
C TYR A 184 4.74 3.93 3.83
N VAL A 185 5.80 3.77 3.04
CA VAL A 185 7.12 4.34 3.34
C VAL A 185 7.09 5.87 3.32
N GLU A 186 6.31 6.48 2.43
CA GLU A 186 6.14 7.94 2.40
C GLU A 186 5.44 8.46 3.66
N ASP A 187 4.42 7.75 4.14
CA ASP A 187 3.75 8.07 5.40
C ASP A 187 4.73 7.94 6.59
N LEU A 188 5.55 6.89 6.62
CA LEU A 188 6.61 6.74 7.63
C LEU A 188 7.64 7.88 7.59
N LYS A 189 8.03 8.34 6.40
CA LYS A 189 8.95 9.49 6.24
C LYS A 189 8.34 10.78 6.76
N SER A 190 7.07 11.01 6.44
CA SER A 190 6.32 12.17 6.92
C SER A 190 6.25 12.16 8.45
N GLN A 191 5.87 11.02 9.05
CA GLN A 191 5.83 10.85 10.50
C GLN A 191 7.20 11.04 11.14
N PHE A 192 8.25 10.40 10.61
CA PHE A 192 9.62 10.59 11.11
C PHE A 192 10.06 12.05 11.06
N GLY A 193 9.71 12.77 9.99
CA GLY A 193 10.00 14.19 9.85
C GLY A 193 9.33 15.06 10.93
N GLN A 194 8.10 14.71 11.32
CA GLN A 194 7.35 15.39 12.39
C GLN A 194 7.94 15.03 13.77
N ASP A 195 8.11 13.75 14.05
CA ASP A 195 8.68 13.24 15.29
C ASP A 195 10.07 13.81 15.56
N ARG A 196 10.93 13.86 14.53
CA ARG A 196 12.26 14.45 14.64
C ARG A 196 12.24 15.94 14.98
N ARG A 197 11.23 16.69 14.51
CA ARG A 197 11.07 18.10 14.90
C ARG A 197 10.67 18.20 16.36
N ILE A 198 9.67 17.43 16.78
CA ILE A 198 9.22 17.37 18.17
C ILE A 198 10.39 17.05 19.11
N ILE A 199 11.17 16.01 18.82
CA ILE A 199 12.35 15.63 19.61
C ILE A 199 13.34 16.80 19.71
N LYS A 200 13.66 17.47 18.59
CA LYS A 200 14.59 18.60 18.59
C LYS A 200 14.08 19.79 19.39
N ASP A 201 12.80 20.09 19.28
CA ASP A 201 12.18 21.22 19.98
C ASP A 201 12.19 20.96 21.49
N ILE A 202 11.85 19.74 21.94
CA ILE A 202 11.93 19.35 23.36
C ILE A 202 13.37 19.44 23.88
N LEU A 203 14.35 18.92 23.13
CA LEU A 203 15.76 19.00 23.53
C LEU A 203 16.22 20.46 23.65
N LYS A 204 15.77 21.34 22.74
CA LYS A 204 16.07 22.76 22.80
C LYS A 204 15.44 23.43 24.02
N ASP A 205 14.18 23.12 24.31
CA ASP A 205 13.45 23.68 25.46
C ASP A 205 14.06 23.24 26.80
N LEU A 206 14.55 21.98 26.87
CA LEU A 206 15.28 21.45 28.02
C LEU A 206 16.75 21.89 28.07
N ASN A 207 17.24 22.60 27.05
CA ASN A 207 18.64 22.93 26.86
C ASN A 207 19.55 21.68 26.95
N ALA A 208 19.05 20.54 26.49
CA ALA A 208 19.73 19.25 26.48
C ALA A 208 20.34 18.99 25.10
N THR A 209 21.54 18.41 25.08
CA THR A 209 22.23 17.99 23.84
C THR A 209 22.67 16.54 24.00
N VAL A 210 22.53 15.77 22.92
CA VAL A 210 23.05 14.39 22.86
C VAL A 210 24.56 14.47 22.60
N GLU A 211 25.32 14.03 23.59
CA GLU A 211 26.77 13.90 23.58
C GLU A 211 27.16 12.41 23.62
N LEU A 212 28.46 12.09 23.51
CA LEU A 212 28.94 10.70 23.37
C LEU A 212 28.67 9.80 24.58
N ASP A 213 28.50 10.39 25.76
CA ASP A 213 28.12 9.70 27.00
C ASP A 213 26.60 9.58 27.19
N THR A 214 25.82 10.20 26.30
CA THR A 214 24.36 10.18 26.38
C THR A 214 23.82 8.81 25.98
N THR A 215 23.10 8.16 26.89
CA THR A 215 22.45 6.87 26.62
C THR A 215 21.10 7.06 25.92
N PHE A 216 20.66 6.00 25.22
CA PHE A 216 19.33 6.00 24.60
C PHE A 216 18.21 6.21 25.63
N ASP A 217 18.30 5.58 26.80
CA ASP A 217 17.33 5.75 27.88
C ASP A 217 17.26 7.19 28.38
N GLN A 218 18.39 7.89 28.38
CA GLN A 218 18.43 9.30 28.77
C GLN A 218 17.68 10.18 27.76
N LEU A 219 17.86 9.94 26.45
CA LEU A 219 17.07 10.61 25.42
C LEU A 219 15.57 10.31 25.59
N CYS A 220 15.21 9.04 25.78
CA CYS A 220 13.82 8.65 26.00
C CYS A 220 13.20 9.37 27.21
N LYS A 221 13.94 9.52 28.31
CA LYS A 221 13.49 10.27 29.49
C LYS A 221 13.30 11.75 29.19
N TRP A 222 14.22 12.38 28.46
CA TRP A 222 14.09 13.79 28.06
C TRP A 222 12.90 14.02 27.14
N VAL A 223 12.65 13.13 26.19
CA VAL A 223 11.53 13.31 25.27
C VAL A 223 10.19 13.02 25.97
N ASN A 224 10.11 11.93 26.75
CA ASN A 224 8.87 11.55 27.44
C ASN A 224 8.52 12.43 28.65
N SER A 225 9.40 13.34 29.08
CA SER A 225 9.05 14.32 30.12
C SER A 225 8.11 15.41 29.60
N ASP A 226 8.04 15.60 28.27
CA ASP A 226 7.13 16.53 27.61
C ASP A 226 5.93 15.78 27.02
N GLU A 227 4.72 16.35 27.14
CA GLU A 227 3.49 15.75 26.58
C GLU A 227 3.61 15.52 25.07
N ARG A 228 4.29 16.40 24.33
CA ARG A 228 4.53 16.26 22.88
C ARG A 228 5.35 15.02 22.56
N GLY A 229 6.26 14.63 23.46
CA GLY A 229 7.15 13.50 23.25
C GLY A 229 6.48 12.14 23.43
N LYS A 230 5.36 12.07 24.15
CA LYS A 230 4.63 10.81 24.39
C LYS A 230 4.00 10.21 23.13
N THR A 231 3.77 11.03 22.10
CA THR A 231 3.20 10.59 20.82
C THR A 231 4.27 10.19 19.81
N VAL A 232 5.55 10.38 20.12
CA VAL A 232 6.67 10.05 19.23
C VAL A 232 6.82 8.53 19.15
N ASP A 233 6.98 8.02 17.93
CA ASP A 233 7.21 6.59 17.72
C ASP A 233 8.57 6.14 18.31
N ALA A 234 8.59 4.98 18.97
CA ALA A 234 9.79 4.47 19.63
C ALA A 234 10.92 4.12 18.65
N GLY A 235 10.58 3.65 17.44
CA GLY A 235 11.52 3.43 16.35
C GLY A 235 12.12 4.75 15.86
N ASN A 236 11.28 5.77 15.68
CA ASN A 236 11.73 7.12 15.32
C ASN A 236 12.62 7.75 16.40
N MET A 237 12.33 7.52 17.68
CA MET A 237 13.19 7.91 18.79
C MET A 237 14.59 7.30 18.64
N LYS A 238 14.66 6.00 18.32
CA LYS A 238 15.92 5.28 18.13
C LYS A 238 16.69 5.75 16.91
N LEU A 239 16.01 5.99 15.78
CA LEU A 239 16.61 6.55 14.58
C LEU A 239 17.18 7.96 14.83
N CYS A 240 16.45 8.81 15.55
CA CYS A 240 16.94 10.13 15.93
C CYS A 240 18.15 10.06 16.86
N TYR A 241 18.12 9.18 17.86
CA TYR A 241 19.27 8.94 18.75
C TYR A 241 20.53 8.59 17.96
N ASN A 242 20.45 7.59 17.07
CA ASN A 242 21.58 7.16 16.26
C ASN A 242 22.11 8.33 15.39
N SER A 243 21.21 9.09 14.76
CA SER A 243 21.59 10.27 13.97
C SER A 243 22.27 11.37 14.79
N PHE A 244 21.86 11.56 16.05
CA PHE A 244 22.50 12.52 16.95
C PHE A 244 23.86 12.04 17.45
N MET A 245 23.98 10.75 17.78
CA MET A 245 25.26 10.13 18.16
C MET A 245 26.29 10.22 17.04
N GLU A 246 25.92 9.85 15.80
CA GLU A 246 26.80 10.00 14.63
C GLU A 246 27.28 11.44 14.44
N LYS A 247 26.38 12.42 14.70
CA LYS A 247 26.73 13.84 14.63
C LYS A 247 27.69 14.25 15.74
N ALA A 248 27.53 13.74 16.97
CA ALA A 248 28.43 14.00 18.09
C ALA A 248 29.82 13.41 17.82
N GLU A 249 29.89 12.16 17.33
CA GLU A 249 31.14 11.50 16.94
C GLU A 249 31.86 12.25 15.82
N ALA A 250 31.12 12.68 14.80
CA ALA A 250 31.69 13.44 13.69
C ALA A 250 32.29 14.77 14.17
N LYS A 251 31.62 15.47 15.08
CA LYS A 251 32.07 16.74 15.66
C LYS A 251 33.33 16.56 16.50
N GLU A 252 33.40 15.54 17.36
CA GLU A 252 34.59 15.28 18.17
C GLU A 252 35.81 14.94 17.29
N LYS A 253 35.60 14.06 16.29
CA LYS A 253 36.65 13.70 15.33
C LYS A 253 37.13 14.89 14.51
N GLU A 254 36.24 15.82 14.17
CA GLU A 254 36.61 17.07 13.51
C GLU A 254 37.45 17.97 14.42
N GLN A 255 37.05 18.12 15.69
CA GLN A 255 37.81 18.89 16.69
C GLN A 255 39.20 18.30 16.93
N GLU A 256 39.31 16.97 17.05
CA GLU A 256 40.60 16.29 17.20
C GLU A 256 41.52 16.54 15.99
N ARG A 257 40.95 16.46 14.77
CA ARG A 257 41.69 16.75 13.53
C ARG A 257 42.12 18.21 13.46
N GLU A 258 41.27 19.15 13.87
CA GLU A 258 41.60 20.57 13.90
C GLU A 258 42.72 20.86 14.91
N GLN A 259 42.63 20.31 16.12
CA GLN A 259 43.68 20.41 17.12
C GLN A 259 44.99 19.78 16.65
N ALA A 260 44.95 18.61 16.00
CA ALA A 260 46.13 17.97 15.43
C ALA A 260 46.77 18.82 14.32
N ARG A 261 45.95 19.45 13.46
CA ARG A 261 46.43 20.40 12.44
C ARG A 261 47.06 21.63 13.08
N LYS A 262 46.43 22.19 14.12
CA LYS A 262 46.97 23.34 14.88
C LYS A 262 48.32 22.98 15.53
N ARG A 263 48.41 21.81 16.20
CA ARG A 263 49.66 21.29 16.77
C ARG A 263 50.76 21.14 15.72
N ARG A 264 50.47 20.55 14.55
CA ARG A 264 51.44 20.42 13.45
C ARG A 264 51.91 21.76 12.89
N ARG A 265 51.03 22.76 12.81
CA ARG A 265 51.40 24.12 12.37
C ARG A 265 52.37 24.76 13.36
N HIS A 266 52.04 24.70 14.66
CA HIS A 266 52.93 25.19 15.71
C HIS A 266 54.29 24.48 15.68
N GLU A 267 54.30 23.15 15.57
CA GLU A 267 55.53 22.36 15.46
C GLU A 267 56.37 22.78 14.24
N THR A 268 55.75 22.94 13.08
CA THR A 268 56.44 23.32 11.84
C THR A 268 57.04 24.72 11.94
N ALA A 269 56.29 25.68 12.49
CA ALA A 269 56.76 27.04 12.73
C ALA A 269 57.94 27.05 13.72
N PHE A 270 57.81 26.30 14.81
CA PHE A 270 58.85 26.16 15.83
C PHE A 270 60.14 25.55 15.26
N ARG A 271 60.04 24.47 14.49
CA ARG A 271 61.17 23.85 13.77
C ARG A 271 61.80 24.79 12.74
N THR A 272 61.03 25.70 12.15
CA THR A 272 61.54 26.68 11.18
C THR A 272 62.42 27.71 11.88
N VAL A 273 62.02 28.20 13.05
CA VAL A 273 62.86 29.06 13.89
C VAL A 273 64.17 28.36 14.26
N LEU A 274 64.10 27.12 14.77
CA LEU A 274 65.29 26.34 15.14
C LEU A 274 66.27 26.14 13.96
N ARG A 275 65.74 25.94 12.75
CA ARG A 275 66.54 25.79 11.53
C ARG A 275 67.28 27.07 11.14
N ASN A 276 66.69 28.22 11.41
CA ASN A 276 67.21 29.53 11.00
C ASN A 276 68.14 30.17 12.05
N LEU A 277 68.37 29.52 13.20
CA LEU A 277 69.26 30.03 14.22
C LEU A 277 70.72 30.12 13.75
N VAL A 278 71.40 31.18 14.19
CA VAL A 278 72.83 31.39 13.98
C VAL A 278 73.49 31.61 15.35
N PRO A 279 74.41 30.73 15.80
CA PRO A 279 74.86 29.48 15.17
C PRO A 279 73.76 28.41 15.03
N PRO A 280 73.85 27.49 14.05
CA PRO A 280 72.89 26.41 13.86
C PRO A 280 72.76 25.51 15.08
N VAL A 281 71.58 24.92 15.27
CA VAL A 281 71.35 23.90 16.29
C VAL A 281 72.05 22.60 15.87
N GLU A 282 72.91 22.09 16.73
CA GLU A 282 73.64 20.82 16.57
C GLU A 282 72.99 19.66 17.36
N PRO A 283 73.25 18.39 17.01
CA PRO A 283 72.74 17.22 17.76
C PRO A 283 73.10 17.18 19.26
N SER A 284 74.16 17.87 19.68
CA SER A 284 74.61 18.01 21.07
C SER A 284 74.03 19.24 21.78
N SER A 285 73.21 20.04 21.09
CA SER A 285 72.67 21.29 21.64
C SER A 285 71.74 21.02 22.82
N GLN A 286 71.94 21.76 23.91
CA GLN A 286 71.10 21.68 25.10
C GLN A 286 69.96 22.70 25.06
N TRP A 287 68.79 22.31 25.54
CA TRP A 287 67.60 23.15 25.57
C TRP A 287 67.84 24.46 26.31
N GLU A 288 68.57 24.42 27.42
CA GLU A 288 68.89 25.53 28.29
C GLU A 288 69.70 26.63 27.57
N ILE A 289 70.47 26.26 26.54
CA ILE A 289 71.30 27.19 25.75
C ILE A 289 70.50 27.77 24.57
N ILE A 290 69.63 26.97 23.97
CA ILE A 290 68.85 27.36 22.78
C ILE A 290 67.62 28.19 23.17
N ARG A 291 66.97 27.86 24.29
CA ARG A 291 65.75 28.51 24.76
C ARG A 291 65.85 30.05 24.83
N PRO A 292 66.87 30.66 25.47
CA PRO A 292 66.97 32.13 25.54
C PRO A 292 67.12 32.81 24.17
N LYS A 293 67.56 32.08 23.13
CA LYS A 293 67.74 32.61 21.78
C LYS A 293 66.45 32.66 20.97
N ILE A 294 65.45 31.86 21.35
CA ILE A 294 64.17 31.75 20.64
C ILE A 294 62.98 32.22 21.45
N GLU A 295 63.16 32.64 22.71
CA GLU A 295 62.04 32.92 23.62
C GLU A 295 61.17 34.11 23.21
N ASN A 296 61.72 35.03 22.41
CA ASN A 296 61.00 36.18 21.86
C ASN A 296 60.41 35.93 20.47
N GLU A 297 60.64 34.75 19.89
CA GLU A 297 60.11 34.41 18.56
C GLU A 297 58.62 34.11 18.63
N GLU A 298 57.85 34.58 17.65
CA GLU A 298 56.40 34.40 17.61
C GLU A 298 56.01 32.91 17.65
N ALA A 299 56.78 32.06 16.95
CA ALA A 299 56.56 30.61 16.94
C ALA A 299 56.83 29.95 18.30
N PHE A 300 57.69 30.52 19.14
CA PHE A 300 57.95 30.04 20.50
C PHE A 300 56.82 30.46 21.45
N LEU A 301 56.40 31.72 21.37
CA LEU A 301 55.30 32.27 22.16
C LEU A 301 53.96 31.60 21.84
N ALA A 302 53.74 31.24 20.57
CA ALA A 302 52.53 30.55 20.11
C ALA A 302 52.35 29.12 20.67
N VAL A 303 53.40 28.53 21.24
CA VAL A 303 53.34 27.24 21.96
C VAL A 303 53.27 27.56 23.44
N GLU A 304 52.12 27.42 24.09
CA GLU A 304 51.94 27.85 25.49
C GLU A 304 52.62 26.91 26.50
N SER A 305 52.67 25.62 26.20
CA SER A 305 53.24 24.61 27.11
C SER A 305 54.77 24.50 26.96
N GLU A 306 55.51 24.72 28.05
CA GLU A 306 56.97 24.54 28.11
C GLU A 306 57.37 23.08 27.84
N GLU A 307 56.56 22.11 28.28
CA GLU A 307 56.78 20.68 27.98
C GLU A 307 56.69 20.41 26.48
N LEU A 308 55.71 21.04 25.81
CA LEU A 308 55.53 20.89 24.37
C LEU A 308 56.67 21.56 23.59
N ARG A 309 57.16 22.72 24.05
CA ARG A 309 58.36 23.38 23.49
C ARG A 309 59.59 22.48 23.59
N ARG A 310 59.85 21.92 24.78
CA ARG A 310 60.94 20.96 25.02
C ARG A 310 60.83 19.74 24.12
N LYS A 311 59.62 19.20 23.97
CA LYS A 311 59.35 18.07 23.06
C LYS A 311 59.67 18.44 21.61
N PHE A 312 59.17 19.56 21.09
CA PHE A 312 59.47 20.00 19.72
C PHE A 312 60.96 20.19 19.47
N PHE A 313 61.70 20.72 20.45
CA PHE A 313 63.16 20.83 20.38
C PHE A 313 63.85 19.46 20.39
N SER A 314 63.49 18.58 21.33
CA SER A 314 64.04 17.22 21.42
C SER A 314 63.79 16.45 20.13
N ASP A 315 62.58 16.49 19.60
CA ASP A 315 62.21 15.85 18.34
C ASP A 315 63.02 16.44 17.17
N TYR A 316 63.27 17.75 17.17
CA TYR A 316 64.10 18.41 16.14
C TYR A 316 65.57 17.96 16.22
N VAL A 317 66.16 17.94 17.43
CA VAL A 317 67.55 17.49 17.66
C VAL A 317 67.71 16.01 17.33
N GLN A 318 66.74 15.17 17.69
CA GLN A 318 66.72 13.75 17.32
C GLN A 318 66.66 13.58 15.80
N ASN A 319 65.78 14.31 15.11
CA ASN A 319 65.70 14.28 13.65
C ASN A 319 67.02 14.73 12.99
N LEU A 320 67.73 15.72 13.55
CA LEU A 320 69.07 16.10 13.09
C LEU A 320 70.09 15.00 13.32
N ALA A 321 70.07 14.35 14.49
CA ALA A 321 70.98 13.25 14.81
C ALA A 321 70.76 12.03 13.88
N GLU A 322 69.51 11.69 13.60
CA GLU A 322 69.13 10.63 12.66
C GLU A 322 69.52 10.99 11.23
N ALA A 323 69.30 12.24 10.79
CA ALA A 323 69.71 12.72 9.48
C ALA A 323 71.24 12.72 9.29
N CYS A 324 72.01 13.05 10.34
CA CYS A 324 73.48 12.99 10.33
C CYS A 324 74.02 11.55 10.44
N GLY A 325 73.27 10.62 11.04
CA GLY A 325 73.62 9.20 11.15
C GLY A 325 73.59 8.42 9.82
N HIS A 326 73.05 9.00 8.75
CA HIS A 326 72.94 8.36 7.44
C HIS A 326 74.21 8.41 6.57
N HIS A 327 75.32 9.00 7.05
CA HIS A 327 76.57 9.06 6.28
C HIS A 327 77.70 8.15 6.73
N HIS A 328 77.47 7.17 7.62
CA HIS A 328 78.46 6.13 7.91
C HIS A 328 77.84 4.73 8.17
N GLY A 329 77.96 3.84 7.16
CA GLY A 329 78.43 2.48 7.44
C GLY A 329 77.54 1.26 7.11
N THR A 330 77.71 0.75 5.88
CA THR A 330 77.79 -0.69 5.51
C THR A 330 76.52 -1.53 5.31
N GLY A 331 76.48 -2.23 4.16
CA GLY A 331 75.59 -3.38 3.95
C GLY A 331 74.80 -3.41 2.64
N LYS A 332 75.45 -3.34 1.47
CA LYS A 332 74.85 -3.69 0.17
C LYS A 332 74.26 -5.11 0.23
N LYS A 333 72.93 -5.25 0.35
CA LYS A 333 72.21 -6.46 -0.07
C LYS A 333 71.57 -6.22 -1.43
N LYS A 334 72.10 -6.97 -2.42
CA LYS A 334 71.69 -7.00 -3.81
C LYS A 334 70.19 -7.27 -3.95
N LYS A 335 69.54 -6.41 -4.73
CA LYS A 335 68.21 -6.58 -5.32
C LYS A 335 68.24 -7.79 -6.27
N LYS A 336 67.44 -8.82 -6.00
CA LYS A 336 67.21 -9.93 -6.93
C LYS A 336 65.84 -9.72 -7.57
N ASP A 337 65.84 -9.26 -8.82
CA ASP A 337 64.66 -9.21 -9.68
C ASP A 337 64.07 -10.61 -9.85
N LYS A 338 62.79 -10.76 -9.52
CA LYS A 338 61.97 -11.89 -9.97
C LYS A 338 60.68 -11.37 -10.59
N LYS A 339 60.78 -11.10 -11.89
CA LYS A 339 59.69 -10.90 -12.84
C LYS A 339 58.78 -12.12 -12.81
N LYS A 340 57.50 -11.97 -12.45
CA LYS A 340 56.45 -12.94 -12.79
C LYS A 340 55.18 -12.20 -13.22
N ARG A 341 54.97 -12.17 -14.54
CA ARG A 341 53.70 -11.90 -15.22
C ARG A 341 52.68 -12.99 -14.84
N ARG A 342 51.45 -12.60 -14.52
CA ARG A 342 50.18 -13.32 -14.73
C ARG A 342 49.10 -12.23 -14.79
N LYS A 343 48.70 -11.75 -15.97
CA LYS A 343 47.77 -12.32 -16.96
C LYS A 343 46.32 -12.27 -16.42
N GLU A 344 45.54 -11.42 -17.08
CA GLU A 344 44.09 -11.30 -17.03
C GLU A 344 43.42 -12.63 -17.38
N ASP A 345 42.31 -12.93 -16.69
CA ASP A 345 41.14 -13.69 -17.16
C ASP A 345 39.97 -13.09 -16.35
N VAL A 346 39.19 -12.16 -16.89
CA VAL A 346 37.93 -12.40 -17.61
C VAL A 346 37.04 -13.43 -16.90
N CYS A 347 35.99 -12.95 -16.24
CA CYS A 347 34.78 -13.75 -16.03
C CYS A 347 33.58 -12.90 -16.45
N SER A 348 33.19 -13.07 -17.71
CA SER A 348 31.92 -12.63 -18.26
C SER A 348 30.87 -13.72 -18.01
N CYS A 349 29.69 -13.26 -17.59
CA CYS A 349 28.34 -13.81 -17.77
C CYS A 349 28.08 -15.32 -17.68
N HIS A 350 27.05 -15.70 -16.93
CA HIS A 350 25.99 -16.58 -17.46
C HIS A 350 24.63 -16.01 -17.08
N SER A 351 23.97 -15.43 -18.08
CA SER A 351 22.53 -15.25 -18.11
C SER A 351 21.88 -16.62 -18.25
N VAL A 352 20.98 -16.97 -17.35
CA VAL A 352 20.00 -18.02 -17.61
C VAL A 352 18.70 -17.33 -17.99
N LYS A 353 18.47 -17.28 -19.30
CA LYS A 353 17.11 -17.25 -19.86
C LYS A 353 16.60 -18.69 -19.80
N ILE A 354 15.47 -18.91 -19.12
CA ILE A 354 14.57 -20.01 -19.46
C ILE A 354 13.25 -19.35 -19.87
N MET A 355 12.91 -19.58 -21.13
CA MET A 355 11.56 -19.49 -21.67
C MET A 355 10.86 -20.80 -21.30
N ASP A 356 9.71 -20.69 -20.63
CA ASP A 356 8.40 -21.08 -21.16
C ASP A 356 7.30 -20.39 -20.34
#